data_AF-A0A075WSU6-F1
#
_entry.id   AF-A0A075WSU6-F1
#
_cell.length_a   1.000
_cell.length_b   1.000
_cell.length_c   1.000
_cell.angle_alpha   90.00
_cell.angle_beta   90.00
_cell.angle_gamma   90.00
#
_symmetry.space_group_name_H-M   'P 1'
#
loop_
_entity.id
_entity.type
_entity.pdbx_description
1 polymer ?
#
loop_
_entity_poly.entity_id
_entity_poly.type
_entity_poly.pdbx_seq_one_letter_code
_entity_poly.pdbx_strand_id
1 'polypeptide(L)'
;MKKSFKSLKDLKLFTKKLFKERFKGLPEGVKIEVEALEINPPQVRIFLPFYSEGNLIRCNEVDFFVEELMDLGIKAEVVYLDDSLELEGLELKGL
;
A
#
# COMPACT_ATOMS: atom_id res chain seq x y z
N MET A 1 -14.73 -13.12 -0.95
CA MET A 1 -14.38 -14.03 -2.07
C MET A 1 -12.91 -13.83 -2.38
N LYS A 2 -12.07 -14.87 -2.25
CA LYS A 2 -10.63 -14.71 -2.49
C LYS A 2 -10.35 -14.46 -3.97
N LYS A 3 -9.51 -13.46 -4.26
CA LYS A 3 -9.08 -13.10 -5.61
C LYS A 3 -7.83 -13.89 -5.99
N SER A 4 -7.74 -14.26 -7.25
CA SER A 4 -6.53 -14.81 -7.86
C SER A 4 -6.09 -13.91 -9.01
N PHE A 5 -4.79 -13.84 -9.24
CA PHE A 5 -4.18 -12.95 -10.23
C PHE A 5 -3.28 -13.76 -11.16
N LYS A 6 -3.32 -13.44 -12.45
CA LYS A 6 -2.50 -14.14 -13.47
C LYS A 6 -1.08 -13.58 -13.54
N SER A 7 -0.86 -12.36 -13.05
CA SER A 7 0.42 -11.68 -13.06
C SER A 7 0.54 -10.65 -11.94
N LEU A 8 1.78 -10.30 -11.58
CA LEU A 8 2.07 -9.19 -10.65
C LEU A 8 1.50 -7.86 -11.17
N LYS A 9 1.50 -7.66 -12.49
CA LYS A 9 0.93 -6.47 -13.12
C LYS A 9 -0.57 -6.37 -12.87
N ASP A 10 -1.30 -7.48 -12.95
CA ASP A 10 -2.74 -7.51 -12.70
C ASP A 10 -3.05 -7.22 -11.23
N LEU A 11 -2.29 -7.83 -10.31
CA LEU A 11 -2.40 -7.56 -8.87
C LEU A 11 -2.14 -6.07 -8.58
N LYS A 12 -1.02 -5.53 -9.07
CA LYS A 12 -0.67 -4.11 -8.92
C LYS A 12 -1.76 -3.19 -9.47
N LEU A 13 -2.29 -3.48 -10.66
CA LEU A 13 -3.32 -2.66 -11.29
C LEU A 13 -4.64 -2.73 -10.53
N PHE A 14 -5.03 -3.92 -10.06
CA PHE A 14 -6.22 -4.11 -9.23
C PHE A 14 -6.12 -3.31 -7.93
N THR A 15 -5.03 -3.47 -7.17
CA THR A 15 -4.83 -2.76 -5.91
C THR A 15 -4.79 -1.25 -6.12
N LYS A 16 -4.12 -0.75 -7.18
CA LYS A 16 -4.13 0.68 -7.51
C LYS A 16 -5.54 1.22 -7.83
N LYS A 17 -6.36 0.45 -8.53
CA LYS A 17 -7.75 0.86 -8.84
C LYS A 17 -8.60 0.89 -7.58
N LEU A 18 -8.56 -0.18 -6.78
CA LEU A 18 -9.30 -0.27 -5.52
C LEU A 18 -8.94 0.88 -4.58
N PHE A 19 -7.63 1.18 -4.45
CA PHE A 19 -7.17 2.31 -3.65
C PHE A 19 -7.75 3.63 -4.17
N LYS A 20 -7.64 3.91 -5.47
CA LYS A 20 -8.21 5.14 -6.06
C LYS A 20 -9.72 5.25 -5.87
N GLU A 21 -10.43 4.13 -5.83
CA GLU A 21 -11.87 4.11 -5.60
C GLU A 21 -12.23 4.39 -4.13
N ARG A 22 -11.43 3.88 -3.19
CA ARG A 22 -11.62 4.09 -1.75
C ARG A 22 -11.20 5.48 -1.29
N PHE A 23 -10.09 5.98 -1.80
CA PHE A 23 -9.53 7.28 -1.41
C PHE A 23 -9.86 8.39 -2.44
N LYS A 24 -11.09 8.40 -2.95
CA LYS A 24 -11.58 9.51 -3.80
C LYS A 24 -11.58 10.80 -2.99
N GLY A 25 -10.92 11.84 -3.50
CA GLY A 25 -10.80 13.13 -2.81
C GLY A 25 -9.44 13.39 -2.14
N LEU A 26 -8.45 12.52 -2.36
CA LEU A 26 -7.07 12.85 -2.01
C LEU A 26 -6.61 14.13 -2.73
N PRO A 27 -5.86 15.01 -2.05
CA PRO A 27 -5.31 16.22 -2.68
C PRO A 27 -4.50 15.89 -3.94
N GLU A 28 -4.65 16.72 -4.97
CA GLU A 28 -3.79 16.67 -6.15
C GLU A 28 -2.33 16.84 -5.71
N GLY A 29 -1.51 15.80 -5.95
CA GLY A 29 -0.10 15.77 -5.52
C GLY A 29 0.25 14.58 -4.64
N VAL A 30 -0.72 13.92 -4.02
CA VAL A 30 -0.47 12.67 -3.28
C VAL A 30 -0.10 11.56 -4.26
N LYS A 31 1.17 11.16 -4.26
CA LYS A 31 1.67 10.00 -5.01
C LYS A 31 1.72 8.78 -4.09
N ILE A 32 0.74 7.90 -4.23
CA ILE A 32 0.78 6.57 -3.60
C ILE A 32 1.37 5.59 -4.57
N GLU A 33 2.36 4.83 -4.09
CA GLU A 33 2.99 3.79 -4.86
C GLU A 33 2.53 2.42 -4.38
N VAL A 34 2.38 1.51 -5.33
CA VAL A 34 2.00 0.13 -5.07
C VAL A 34 2.96 -0.76 -5.82
N GLU A 35 3.55 -1.67 -5.10
CA GLU A 35 4.39 -2.74 -5.58
C GLU A 35 3.67 -4.07 -5.37
N ALA A 36 3.72 -4.95 -6.37
CA ALA A 36 3.23 -6.31 -6.23
C ALA A 36 4.43 -7.22 -5.99
N LEU A 37 4.41 -7.96 -4.90
CA LEU A 37 5.53 -8.79 -4.44
C LEU A 37 5.35 -10.26 -4.86
N GLU A 38 4.14 -10.80 -4.71
CA GLU A 38 3.84 -12.21 -5.00
C GLU A 38 2.40 -12.37 -5.51
N ILE A 39 2.12 -13.43 -6.30
CA ILE A 39 0.76 -13.73 -6.80
C ILE A 39 0.11 -14.95 -6.14
N ASN A 40 0.88 -15.76 -5.40
CA ASN A 40 0.37 -16.95 -4.71
C ASN A 40 1.18 -17.27 -3.44
N PRO A 41 0.74 -16.80 -2.26
CA PRO A 41 -0.43 -15.96 -2.04
C PRO A 41 -0.23 -14.54 -2.62
N PRO A 42 -1.30 -13.84 -3.06
CA PRO A 42 -1.18 -12.47 -3.53
C PRO A 42 -0.64 -11.55 -2.43
N GLN A 43 0.42 -10.81 -2.71
CA GLN A 43 1.04 -9.89 -1.77
C GLN A 43 1.43 -8.57 -2.45
N VAL A 44 1.16 -7.46 -1.77
CA VAL A 44 1.49 -6.10 -2.22
C VAL A 44 2.18 -5.32 -1.11
N ARG A 45 2.98 -4.34 -1.51
CA ARG A 45 3.50 -3.27 -0.65
C ARG A 45 2.96 -1.93 -1.12
N ILE A 46 2.49 -1.13 -0.18
CA ILE A 46 1.86 0.17 -0.42
C ILE A 46 2.70 1.22 0.30
N PHE A 47 3.18 2.19 -0.48
CA PHE A 47 3.96 3.30 0.04
C PHE A 47 3.05 4.52 0.16
N LEU A 48 2.90 5.01 1.37
CA LEU A 48 2.06 6.14 1.70
C LEU A 48 2.93 7.38 1.94
N PRO A 49 2.67 8.50 1.23
CA PRO A 49 3.45 9.72 1.37
C PRO A 49 2.99 10.54 2.59
N PHE A 50 2.70 9.88 3.71
CA PHE A 50 2.21 10.47 4.94
C PHE A 50 2.98 9.88 6.12
N TYR A 51 3.18 10.66 7.17
CA TYR A 51 3.68 10.15 8.44
C TYR A 51 2.65 9.21 9.08
N SER A 52 3.14 8.17 9.76
CA SER A 52 2.31 7.25 10.54
C SER A 52 1.53 7.98 11.65
N GLU A 53 2.10 9.04 12.22
CA GLU A 53 1.51 9.88 13.26
C GLU A 53 1.02 11.25 12.75
N GLY A 54 0.06 11.85 13.47
CA GLY A 54 -0.41 13.22 13.22
C GLY A 54 -1.58 13.36 12.25
N ASN A 55 -2.07 12.26 11.65
CA ASN A 55 -3.25 12.27 10.78
C ASN A 55 -4.17 11.05 11.00
N LEU A 56 -4.66 10.90 12.23
CA LEU A 56 -5.44 9.75 12.72
C LEU A 56 -6.64 9.39 11.83
N ILE A 57 -7.31 10.38 11.23
CA ILE A 57 -8.47 10.14 10.36
C ILE A 57 -8.03 9.39 9.09
N ARG A 58 -6.86 9.70 8.54
CA ARG A 58 -6.32 9.02 7.34
C ARG A 58 -5.73 7.65 7.67
N CYS A 59 -5.13 7.48 8.85
CA CYS A 59 -4.58 6.17 9.26
C CYS A 59 -5.70 5.13 9.38
N ASN A 60 -6.85 5.49 9.97
CA ASN A 60 -8.01 4.60 10.03
C ASN A 60 -8.51 4.18 8.64
N GLU A 61 -8.54 5.10 7.66
CA GLU A 61 -8.96 4.76 6.30
C GLU A 61 -8.00 3.76 5.62
N VAL A 62 -6.70 3.85 5.93
CA VAL A 62 -5.68 2.89 5.47
C VAL A 62 -5.90 1.52 6.11
N ASP A 63 -6.20 1.47 7.41
CA ASP A 63 -6.46 0.21 8.11
C ASP A 63 -7.68 -0.52 7.51
N PHE A 64 -8.77 0.21 7.24
CA PHE A 64 -9.93 -0.36 6.56
C PHE A 64 -9.60 -0.86 5.15
N PHE A 65 -8.70 -0.16 4.43
CA PHE A 65 -8.25 -0.60 3.11
C PHE A 65 -7.40 -1.88 3.19
N VAL A 66 -6.51 -1.98 4.18
CA VAL A 66 -5.71 -3.19 4.43
C VAL A 66 -6.61 -4.37 4.79
N GLU A 67 -7.60 -4.15 5.65
CA GLU A 67 -8.61 -5.16 6.00
C GLU A 67 -9.38 -5.62 4.75
N GLU A 68 -9.81 -4.71 3.89
CA GLU A 68 -10.48 -5.04 2.63
C GLU A 68 -9.60 -5.88 1.69
N LEU A 69 -8.29 -5.57 1.60
CA LEU A 69 -7.35 -6.40 0.85
C LEU A 69 -7.21 -7.80 1.45
N MET A 70 -7.14 -7.90 2.77
CA MET A 70 -7.07 -9.19 3.47
C MET A 70 -8.34 -10.03 3.24
N ASP A 71 -9.52 -9.42 3.25
CA ASP A 71 -10.80 -10.07 2.93
C ASP A 71 -10.86 -10.60 1.49
N LEU A 72 -10.15 -9.93 0.58
CA LEU A 72 -9.94 -10.36 -0.80
C LEU A 72 -8.84 -11.43 -0.93
N GLY A 73 -8.16 -11.79 0.15
CA GLY A 73 -7.07 -12.77 0.18
C GLY A 73 -5.73 -12.21 -0.31
N ILE A 74 -5.55 -10.88 -0.22
CA ILE A 74 -4.33 -10.17 -0.62
C ILE A 74 -3.64 -9.70 0.66
N LYS A 75 -2.41 -10.15 0.88
CA LYS A 75 -1.57 -9.63 1.96
C LYS A 75 -1.05 -8.25 1.58
N ALA A 76 -1.19 -7.27 2.46
CA ALA A 76 -0.69 -5.92 2.25
C ALA A 76 0.37 -5.56 3.30
N GLU A 77 1.49 -5.02 2.84
CA GLU A 77 2.48 -4.33 3.66
C GLU A 77 2.32 -2.82 3.45
N VAL A 78 2.22 -2.06 4.52
CA VAL A 78 2.14 -0.59 4.46
C VAL A 78 3.48 -0.02 4.92
N VAL A 79 4.00 0.94 4.16
CA VAL A 79 5.21 1.69 4.47
C VAL A 79 4.85 3.17 4.47
N TYR A 80 4.97 3.81 5.63
CA TYR A 80 4.75 5.25 5.79
C TYR A 80 6.01 6.05 5.45
N LEU A 81 5.89 7.37 5.41
CA LEU A 81 6.99 8.27 5.06
C LEU A 81 8.16 8.16 6.06
N ASP A 82 7.86 8.05 7.34
CA ASP A 82 8.83 7.83 8.41
C ASP A 82 9.52 6.47 8.32
N ASP A 83 8.80 5.41 7.95
CA ASP A 83 9.40 4.09 7.67
C ASP A 83 10.35 4.16 6.46
N SER A 84 9.95 4.91 5.42
CA SER A 84 10.74 5.08 4.19
C SER A 84 12.04 5.84 4.45
N LEU A 85 12.00 6.87 5.30
CA LEU A 85 13.19 7.64 5.67
C LEU A 85 14.17 6.79 6.49
N GLU A 86 13.68 5.87 7.32
CA GLU A 86 14.53 4.91 8.03
C GLU A 86 15.12 3.86 7.09
N LEU A 87 14.36 3.39 6.09
CA LEU A 87 14.85 2.44 5.07
C LEU A 87 15.96 3.06 4.19
N GLU A 88 15.80 4.30 3.73
CA GLU A 88 16.86 5.02 2.98
C GLU A 88 18.10 5.27 3.87
N GLY A 89 17.89 5.60 5.15
CA GLY A 89 18.97 5.79 6.11
C GLY A 89 19.75 4.51 6.45
N LEU A 90 19.13 3.34 6.32
CA LEU A 90 19.77 2.02 6.50
C LEU A 90 20.54 1.58 5.25
N GLU A 91 20.05 1.87 4.05
CA GLU A 91 20.79 1.61 2.80
C GLU A 91 22.07 2.47 2.70
N LEU A 92 22.05 3.70 3.20
CA LEU A 92 23.23 4.59 3.23
C LEU A 92 24.28 4.23 4.29
N LYS A 93 23.90 3.51 5.36
CA LYS A 93 24.83 3.02 6.39
C LYS A 93 25.44 1.66 6.07
N GLY A 94 24.95 1.00 5.01
CA GLY A 94 25.46 -0.26 4.49
C GLY A 94 26.53 -0.13 3.41
N LEU A 95 27.00 1.09 3.12
CA LEU A 95 28.10 1.41 2.18
C LEU A 95 29.34 1.89 2.94
#